data_AF-A0A844M131-F1
#
_entry.id   AF-A0A844M131-F1
#
_cell.length_a   1.000
_cell.length_b   1.000
_cell.length_c   1.000
_cell.angle_alpha   90.00
_cell.angle_beta   90.00
_cell.angle_gamma   90.00
#
_symmetry.space_group_name_H-M   'P 1'
#
loop_
_entity.id
_entity.type
_entity.pdbx_description
1 polymer ?
#
loop_
_entity_poly.entity_id
_entity_poly.type
_entity_poly.pdbx_seq_one_letter_code
_entity_poly.pdbx_strand_id
1 'polypeptide(L)' 'MQPYFYSFQEFLAMGKHGMYVWSTWGLTLIVVLGFVLYSVHQRRQLVKDLKIQHTRQQQRKQAQRRP' A
#
# COMPACT_ATOMS: atom_id res chain seq x y z
N MET A 1 43.39 -4.17 19.56
CA MET A 1 41.91 -4.17 19.64
C MET A 1 41.40 -4.61 18.28
N GLN A 2 40.75 -5.77 18.19
CA GLN A 2 40.25 -6.31 16.92
C GLN A 2 38.83 -5.77 16.67
N PRO A 3 38.54 -5.15 15.51
CA PRO A 3 37.21 -4.66 15.19
C PRO A 3 36.25 -5.83 14.96
N TYR A 4 35.18 -5.90 15.77
CA TYR A 4 34.31 -7.07 15.96
C TYR A 4 33.23 -7.27 14.87
N PHE A 5 33.16 -6.41 13.85
CA PHE A 5 32.14 -6.54 12.80
C PHE A 5 32.74 -6.25 11.43
N TYR A 6 33.07 -7.31 10.69
CA TYR A 6 33.54 -7.21 9.31
C TYR A 6 32.36 -7.42 8.37
N SER A 7 31.76 -6.30 7.95
CA SER A 7 30.86 -6.20 6.77
C SER A 7 29.40 -6.61 6.94
N PHE A 8 28.53 -5.82 6.27
CA PHE A 8 27.12 -6.12 5.96
C PHE A 8 26.89 -7.55 5.44
N GLN A 9 27.92 -8.14 4.83
CA GLN A 9 27.92 -9.50 4.31
C GLN A 9 27.84 -10.58 5.40
N GLU A 10 28.45 -10.40 6.58
CA GLU A 10 28.24 -11.31 7.72
C GLU A 10 26.84 -11.14 8.32
N PHE A 11 26.27 -9.94 8.25
CA PHE A 11 24.88 -9.70 8.69
C PHE A 11 23.86 -10.38 7.76
N LEU A 12 24.13 -10.41 6.45
CA LEU A 12 23.36 -11.18 5.47
C LEU A 12 23.63 -12.69 5.56
N ALA A 13 24.88 -13.09 5.80
CA ALA A 13 25.36 -14.46 5.82
C ALA A 13 25.48 -15.06 7.23
N MET A 14 24.80 -14.49 8.23
CA MET A 14 24.67 -15.04 9.58
C MET A 14 23.74 -16.26 9.52
N GLY A 15 24.24 -17.37 8.96
CA GLY A 15 23.53 -18.59 8.58
C GLY A 15 22.13 -18.77 9.17
N LYS A 16 22.03 -19.16 10.45
CA LYS A 16 20.74 -19.44 11.12
C LYS A 16 19.95 -18.20 11.53
N HIS A 17 20.56 -17.03 11.74
CA HIS A 17 19.88 -15.84 12.25
C HIS A 17 19.28 -14.95 11.15
N GLY A 18 19.90 -14.92 9.96
CA GLY A 18 19.40 -14.15 8.83
C GLY A 18 17.95 -14.49 8.47
N MET A 19 17.61 -15.79 8.45
CA MET A 19 16.26 -16.28 8.12
C MET A 19 15.16 -15.65 9.00
N TYR A 20 15.43 -15.40 10.28
CA TYR A 20 14.46 -14.77 11.18
C TYR A 20 14.27 -13.28 10.87
N VAL A 21 15.37 -12.54 10.65
CA VAL A 21 15.32 -11.11 10.33
C VAL A 21 14.60 -10.87 9.00
N TRP A 22 14.97 -11.61 7.97
CA TRP A 22 14.33 -11.52 6.65
C TRP A 22 12.85 -11.90 6.70
N SER A 23 12.46 -12.89 7.52
CA SER A 23 11.06 -13.26 7.71
C SER A 23 10.26 -12.15 8.39
N THR A 24 10.79 -11.53 9.45
CA THR A 24 10.14 -10.39 10.12
C THR A 24 10.01 -9.20 9.17
N TRP A 25 11.09 -8.83 8.47
CA TRP A 25 11.07 -7.75 7.48
C TRP A 25 10.12 -8.04 6.32
N GLY A 26 10.10 -9.28 5.82
CA GLY A 26 9.19 -9.72 4.77
C GLY A 26 7.74 -9.65 5.23
N LEU A 27 7.43 -10.12 6.44
CA LEU A 27 6.09 -10.03 7.02
C LEU A 27 5.65 -8.58 7.20
N THR A 28 6.52 -7.72 7.73
CA THR A 28 6.24 -6.29 7.87
C THR A 28 5.99 -5.64 6.51
N LEU A 29 6.81 -5.94 5.50
CA LEU A 29 6.61 -5.43 4.14
C LEU A 29 5.28 -5.89 3.55
N ILE A 30 4.91 -7.16 3.73
CA ILE A 30 3.62 -7.70 3.27
C ILE A 30 2.45 -6.96 3.92
N VAL A 31 2.51 -6.75 5.24
CA VAL A 31 1.45 -6.04 5.97
C VAL A 31 1.34 -4.59 5.52
N VAL A 32 2.47 -3.89 5.39
CA VAL A 32 2.50 -2.49 4.93
C VAL A 32 1.97 -2.39 3.50
N LEU A 33 2.43 -3.25 2.58
CA LEU A 33 1.92 -3.29 1.22
C LEU A 33 0.43 -3.60 1.18
N GLY A 34 -0.05 -4.57 1.97
CA GLY A 34 -1.46 -4.88 2.11
C GLY A 34 -2.28 -3.68 2.57
N PHE A 35 -1.78 -2.94 3.56
CA PHE A 35 -2.44 -1.74 4.07
C PHE A 35 -2.48 -0.60 3.03
N VAL A 36 -1.38 -0.37 2.33
CA VAL A 36 -1.30 0.64 1.25
C VAL A 36 -2.26 0.28 0.11
N LEU A 37 -2.25 -0.98 -0.34
CA LEU A 37 -3.15 -1.45 -1.38
C LEU A 37 -4.62 -1.32 -0.96
N TYR A 38 -4.94 -1.68 0.28
CA TYR A 38 -6.27 -1.51 0.84
C TYR A 38 -6.70 -0.04 0.85
N SER A 39 -5.85 0.85 1.35
CA SER A 39 -6.11 2.29 1.40
C SER A 39 -6.34 2.88 0.00
N VAL A 40 -5.49 2.53 -0.96
CA VAL A 40 -5.63 2.98 -2.36
C VAL A 40 -6.92 2.42 -2.97
N HIS A 41 -7.26 1.16 -2.72
CA HIS A 41 -8.48 0.55 -3.23
C HIS A 41 -9.72 1.24 -2.67
N GLN A 42 -9.78 1.47 -1.35
CA GLN A 42 -10.89 2.17 -0.70
C GLN A 42 -11.08 3.57 -1.27
N ARG A 43 -9.98 4.33 -1.44
CA ARG A 43 -10.05 5.66 -2.04
C ARG A 43 -10.56 5.63 -3.48
N ARG A 44 -10.14 4.65 -4.28
CA ARG A 44 -10.60 4.48 -5.66
C ARG A 44 -12.10 4.16 -5.72
N GLN A 45 -12.61 3.32 -4.82
CA GLN A 45 -14.04 3.01 -4.78
C GLN A 45 -14.86 4.24 -4.42
N LEU A 46 -14.45 4.98 -3.39
CA LEU A 46 -15.15 6.21 -2.99
C LEU A 46 -15.22 7.23 -4.13
N VAL A 47 -14.11 7.45 -4.86
CA VAL A 47 -14.09 8.38 -6.01
C VAL A 47 -14.99 7.89 -7.14
N LYS A 48 -15.06 6.59 -7.41
CA LYS A 48 -15.96 6.03 -8.43
C LYS A 48 -17.42 6.28 -8.06
N ASP A 49 -17.79 6.04 -6.81
CA ASP A 49 -19.16 6.22 -6.34
C ASP A 49 -19.59 7.69 -6.45
N LEU A 50 -18.72 8.61 -6.05
CA LEU A 50 -18.96 10.04 -6.20
C LEU A 50 -19.12 10.46 -7.67
N LYS A 51 -18.28 9.92 -8.57
CA LYS A 51 -18.37 10.23 -10.02
C LYS A 51 -19.69 9.76 -10.64
N ILE A 52 -20.18 8.59 -10.23
CA ILE A 52 -21.46 8.05 -10.69
C ILE A 52 -22.61 8.95 -10.21
N GLN A 53 -22.60 9.34 -8.92
CA GLN A 53 -23.62 10.23 -8.37
C GLN A 53 -23.61 11.61 -9.05
N HIS A 54 -22.43 12.18 -9.28
CA HIS A 54 -22.29 13.48 -9.94
C HIS A 54 -22.84 13.47 -11.37
N THR A 55 -22.53 12.44 -12.16
CA THR A 55 -23.06 12.28 -13.53
C THR A 55 -24.59 12.23 -13.52
N ARG A 56 -25.20 11.50 -12.58
CA ARG A 56 -26.66 11.41 -12.46
C ARG A 56 -27.29 12.74 -12.06
N GLN A 57 -26.67 13.50 -11.16
CA GLN A 57 -27.15 14.82 -10.77
C GLN A 57 -27.04 15.83 -11.92
N GLN A 58 -25.97 15.79 -12.70
CA GLN A 58 -25.80 16.66 -13.87
C GLN A 58 -26.88 16.41 -14.93
N GLN A 59 -27.19 15.14 -15.23
CA GLN A 59 -28.26 14.81 -16.18
C GLN A 59 -29.64 15.31 -15.71
N ARG A 60 -29.96 15.19 -14.42
CA ARG A 60 -31.20 15.73 -13.86
C ARG A 60 -31.28 17.25 -13.96
N LYS A 61 -30.17 17.96 -13.66
CA LYS A 61 -30.11 19.43 -13.82
C LYS A 61 -30.26 19.87 -15.28
N GLN A 62 -29.79 19.07 -16.23
CA GLN A 62 -29.88 19.37 -17.65
C GLN A 62 -31.29 19.09 -18.22
N ALA A 63 -31.94 18.01 -17.77
CA ALA A 63 -33.34 17.72 -18.10
C ALA A 63 -34.29 18.79 -17.55
N GLN A 64 -34.01 19.34 -16.36
CA GLN A 64 -34.81 20.41 -15.77
C GLN A 64 -34.52 21.81 -16.34
N ARG A 65 -33.42 21.97 -17.08
CA ARG A 65 -33.07 23.22 -17.80
C ARG A 65 -33.57 23.26 -19.25
N ARG A 66 -34.20 22.19 -19.73
CA ARG A 66 -34.83 22.17 -21.05
C ARG A 66 -36.28 22.71 -20.90
N PRO A 67 -36.60 23.90 -21.45
CA PRO A 67 -37.94 24.47 -21.39
C PRO A 67 -38.94 23.69 -22.24
#